data_AF-A0A7X3YAS9-F1
#
_entry.id   AF-A0A7X3YAS9-F1
#
_cell.length_a   1.000
_cell.length_b   1.000
_cell.length_c   1.000
_cell.angle_alpha   90.00
_cell.angle_beta   90.00
_cell.angle_gamma   90.00
#
_symmetry.space_group_name_H-M   'P 1'
#
loop_
_entity.id
_entity.type
_entity.pdbx_description
1 polymer ?
#
loop_
_entity_poly.entity_id
_entity_poly.type
_entity_poly.pdbx_seq_one_letter_code
_entity_poly.pdbx_strand_id
1 'polypeptide(L)'
;MSPSCPDAPPRHARTCSGHLPRGHRGSRMDTRNKSGYDAGESAKPRKPVVNLYQPQAEGPDRPMTGNGKMELRFDGSVAILAFNDPEVLNAIGHRMREDFSAALDRIEASAARCILLTGNGRAFCAGANLNDPDRPPRDREAEARGEQKSDLEGWYNPTLERLRASAVPVVSAVNGAAAGIGMSFALSADIRIAAQ
;
A
#
# COMPACT_ATOMS: atom_id res chain seq x y z
N MET A 1 -10.31 -41.10 27.28
CA MET A 1 -9.38 -41.92 26.46
C MET A 1 -9.01 -41.09 25.25
N SER A 2 -7.83 -40.47 25.29
CA SER A 2 -7.31 -39.58 24.25
C SER A 2 -6.12 -40.28 23.59
N PRO A 3 -6.03 -40.43 22.26
CA PRO A 3 -4.81 -40.89 21.64
C PRO A 3 -3.99 -39.70 21.13
N SER A 4 -2.80 -39.60 21.72
CA SER A 4 -1.67 -38.74 21.40
C SER A 4 -1.03 -39.07 20.05
N CYS A 5 -0.58 -38.03 19.34
CA CYS A 5 0.30 -38.07 18.16
C CYS A 5 1.66 -38.74 18.47
N PRO A 6 2.29 -39.47 17.52
CA PRO A 6 3.70 -39.84 17.61
C PRO A 6 4.62 -39.08 16.63
N ASP A 7 5.61 -38.42 17.24
CA ASP A 7 7.02 -38.19 16.92
C ASP A 7 7.58 -38.17 15.47
N ALA A 8 8.36 -37.11 15.23
CA ALA A 8 9.27 -36.90 14.09
C ALA A 8 10.72 -37.40 14.39
N PRO A 9 11.47 -37.90 13.39
CA PRO A 9 12.88 -38.32 13.56
C PRO A 9 13.92 -37.21 13.24
N PRO A 10 15.21 -37.39 13.63
CA PRO A 10 16.11 -36.30 14.01
C PRO A 10 17.11 -35.79 12.94
N ARG A 11 17.72 -34.64 13.29
CA ARG A 11 18.73 -33.86 12.55
C ARG A 11 20.08 -34.58 12.41
N HIS A 12 20.71 -34.49 11.24
CA HIS A 12 22.13 -34.80 11.04
C HIS A 12 22.94 -33.54 10.73
N ALA A 13 23.83 -33.17 11.65
CA ALA A 13 24.94 -32.27 11.43
C ALA A 13 26.07 -33.01 10.69
N ARG A 14 26.72 -32.36 9.72
CA ARG A 14 28.01 -32.80 9.16
C ARG A 14 29.01 -31.66 9.25
N THR A 15 29.98 -31.83 10.14
CA THR A 15 31.23 -31.07 10.18
C THR A 15 32.26 -31.78 9.32
N CYS A 16 32.91 -31.07 8.38
CA CYS A 16 34.13 -31.55 7.74
C CYS A 16 35.27 -30.56 8.04
N SER A 17 36.29 -31.10 8.71
CA SER A 17 37.58 -30.49 9.05
C SER A 17 38.63 -30.94 8.04
N GLY A 18 39.68 -30.11 7.85
CA GLY A 18 40.93 -30.44 7.13
C GLY A 18 41.02 -29.84 5.73
N HIS A 19 42.14 -29.36 5.20
CA HIS A 19 43.52 -29.24 5.67
C HIS A 19 44.23 -28.38 4.60
N LEU A 20 44.94 -27.30 4.98
CA LEU A 20 45.73 -26.46 4.06
C LEU A 20 47.15 -27.04 3.89
N PRO A 21 47.78 -26.89 2.71
CA PRO A 21 49.23 -26.81 2.63
C PRO A 21 49.71 -25.42 2.18
N ARG A 22 50.79 -24.97 2.82
CA ARG A 22 51.59 -23.77 2.53
C ARG A 22 52.77 -24.10 1.61
N GLY A 23 53.17 -23.12 0.80
CA GLY A 23 54.51 -22.96 0.20
C GLY A 23 54.40 -22.38 -1.22
N HIS A 24 55.26 -21.49 -1.73
CA HIS A 24 56.42 -20.76 -1.22
C HIS A 24 56.84 -19.74 -2.31
N ARG A 25 57.40 -18.59 -1.90
CA ARG A 25 58.35 -17.71 -2.63
C ARG A 25 57.88 -16.98 -3.91
N GLY A 26 58.00 -15.66 -3.86
CA GLY A 26 57.67 -14.74 -4.95
C GLY A 26 58.74 -14.62 -6.03
N SER A 27 58.33 -14.07 -7.17
CA SER A 27 59.21 -13.40 -8.12
C SER A 27 58.42 -12.46 -9.03
N ARG A 28 58.91 -11.22 -9.09
CA ARG A 28 58.91 -10.28 -10.23
C ARG A 28 57.57 -9.90 -10.88
N MET A 29 57.26 -8.60 -10.80
CA MET A 29 56.42 -7.89 -11.76
C MET A 29 56.93 -8.14 -13.20
N ASP A 30 56.06 -8.70 -14.04
CA ASP A 30 56.15 -8.59 -15.50
C ASP A 30 54.95 -7.77 -15.97
N THR A 31 55.22 -6.54 -16.39
CA THR A 31 54.25 -5.65 -17.02
C THR A 31 54.08 -6.09 -18.46
N ARG A 32 53.01 -6.83 -18.79
CA ARG A 32 52.52 -6.96 -20.18
C ARG A 32 51.03 -7.31 -20.24
N ASN A 33 50.30 -6.34 -20.77
CA ASN A 33 48.93 -6.34 -21.25
C ASN A 33 48.54 -7.58 -22.09
N LYS A 34 47.32 -8.13 -21.89
CA LYS A 34 46.34 -8.43 -22.95
C LYS A 34 45.01 -8.98 -22.41
N SER A 35 43.98 -8.15 -22.54
CA SER A 35 42.60 -8.45 -23.02
C SER A 35 42.04 -9.87 -22.82
N GLY A 36 41.00 -9.97 -21.99
CA GLY A 36 40.17 -11.17 -21.90
C GLY A 36 39.04 -11.04 -20.88
N TYR A 37 38.19 -10.01 -21.01
CA TYR A 37 36.87 -10.05 -20.40
C TYR A 37 35.88 -10.37 -21.51
N ASP A 38 35.34 -11.59 -21.46
CA ASP A 38 34.23 -12.03 -22.28
C ASP A 38 33.09 -11.02 -22.15
N ALA A 39 32.67 -10.49 -23.30
CA ALA A 39 31.51 -9.63 -23.42
C ALA A 39 30.25 -10.46 -23.15
N GLY A 40 29.90 -10.61 -21.87
CA GLY A 40 28.56 -10.97 -21.46
C GLY A 40 27.59 -9.94 -22.03
N GLU A 41 26.68 -10.43 -22.87
CA GLU A 41 25.67 -9.68 -23.61
C GLU A 41 25.01 -8.60 -22.73
N SER A 42 25.30 -7.35 -23.06
CA SER A 42 24.74 -6.16 -22.37
C SER A 42 23.23 -6.22 -22.46
N ALA A 43 22.59 -6.62 -21.36
CA ALA A 43 21.15 -6.55 -21.20
C ALA A 43 20.74 -5.09 -21.38
N LYS A 44 20.12 -4.80 -22.53
CA LYS A 44 19.62 -3.46 -22.87
C LYS A 44 18.80 -2.93 -21.69
N PRO A 45 19.01 -1.67 -21.24
CA PRO A 45 18.26 -1.12 -20.14
C PRO A 45 16.77 -1.20 -20.49
N ARG A 46 16.01 -1.93 -19.68
CA ARG A 46 14.55 -1.95 -19.78
C ARG A 46 14.11 -0.50 -19.62
N LYS A 47 13.37 0.01 -20.62
CA LYS A 47 12.76 1.33 -20.53
C LYS A 47 12.00 1.40 -19.19
N PRO A 48 12.15 2.45 -18.39
CA PRO A 48 11.37 2.59 -17.18
C PRO A 48 9.90 2.53 -17.59
N VAL A 49 9.17 1.52 -17.11
CA VAL A 49 7.71 1.48 -17.24
C VAL A 49 7.16 2.44 -16.19
N VAL A 50 7.45 3.72 -16.36
CA VAL A 50 6.87 4.79 -15.57
C VAL A 50 5.65 5.23 -16.35
N ASN A 51 4.59 4.43 -16.25
CA ASN A 51 3.27 4.95 -16.53
C ASN A 51 2.87 5.72 -15.27
N LEU A 52 3.22 7.01 -15.21
CA LEU A 52 2.65 7.91 -14.22
C LEU A 52 1.15 7.81 -14.44
N TYR A 53 0.42 7.23 -13.48
CA TYR A 53 -1.02 7.22 -13.51
C TYR A 53 -1.50 8.66 -13.77
N GLN A 54 -1.96 8.92 -14.99
CA GLN A 54 -2.63 10.15 -15.36
C GLN A 54 -4.12 9.85 -15.26
N PRO A 55 -4.89 10.60 -14.45
CA PRO A 55 -6.33 10.40 -14.39
C PRO A 55 -6.92 10.72 -15.77
N GLN A 56 -7.19 9.69 -16.56
CA GLN A 56 -7.96 9.82 -17.80
C GLN A 56 -9.43 9.74 -17.42
N ALA A 57 -10.11 10.88 -17.51
CA ALA A 57 -11.56 10.89 -17.63
C ALA A 57 -11.91 10.14 -18.93
N GLU A 58 -12.88 9.23 -18.84
CA GLU A 58 -13.58 8.55 -19.94
C GLU A 58 -13.03 7.17 -20.40
N GLY A 59 -13.69 6.12 -19.89
CA GLY A 59 -13.59 4.71 -20.27
C GLY A 59 -14.84 3.93 -19.82
N PRO A 60 -15.13 2.73 -20.37
CA PRO A 60 -16.48 2.14 -20.38
C PRO A 60 -16.94 1.50 -19.06
N ASP A 61 -16.08 1.38 -18.05
CA ASP A 61 -16.45 1.01 -16.69
C ASP A 61 -16.78 2.28 -15.90
N ARG A 62 -18.08 2.56 -15.77
CA ARG A 62 -18.54 3.76 -15.06
C ARG A 62 -17.92 3.82 -13.66
N PRO A 63 -17.37 4.98 -13.22
CA PRO A 63 -17.13 5.22 -11.81
C PRO A 63 -18.45 5.08 -11.05
N MET A 64 -18.43 5.06 -9.70
CA MET A 64 -19.64 5.47 -8.97
C MET A 64 -20.03 6.85 -9.50
N THR A 65 -20.96 6.88 -10.45
CA THR A 65 -21.45 8.10 -11.09
C THR A 65 -22.52 8.60 -10.14
N GLY A 66 -22.07 9.40 -9.19
CA GLY A 66 -22.86 10.03 -8.15
C GLY A 66 -21.95 11.00 -7.42
N ASN A 67 -22.52 11.95 -6.68
CA ASN A 67 -21.84 12.92 -5.83
C ASN A 67 -21.00 12.30 -4.68
N GLY A 68 -20.46 11.10 -4.86
CA GLY A 68 -19.67 10.36 -3.89
C GLY A 68 -18.35 11.08 -3.58
N LYS A 69 -18.00 11.04 -2.31
CA LYS A 69 -16.77 11.60 -1.74
C LYS A 69 -15.59 10.63 -1.86
N MET A 70 -15.83 9.41 -2.35
CA MET A 70 -14.79 8.50 -2.85
C MET A 70 -15.13 8.05 -4.27
N GLU A 71 -14.11 8.00 -5.13
CA GLU A 71 -14.22 7.50 -6.50
C GLU A 71 -13.52 6.15 -6.60
N LEU A 72 -14.24 5.13 -7.08
CA LEU A 72 -13.69 3.81 -7.39
C LEU A 72 -13.82 3.52 -8.88
N ARG A 73 -12.69 3.21 -9.52
CA ARG A 73 -12.60 2.73 -10.91
C ARG A 73 -11.71 1.50 -10.97
N PHE A 74 -11.97 0.61 -11.93
CA PHE A 74 -11.07 -0.50 -12.25
C PHE A 74 -10.32 -0.20 -13.55
N ASP A 75 -9.02 -0.48 -13.55
CA ASP A 75 -8.16 -0.42 -14.74
C ASP A 75 -7.46 -1.78 -14.89
N GLY A 76 -8.07 -2.64 -15.71
CA GLY A 76 -7.70 -4.05 -15.78
C GLY A 76 -7.82 -4.73 -14.41
N SER A 77 -6.67 -5.08 -13.82
CA SER A 77 -6.61 -5.73 -12.50
C SER A 77 -6.28 -4.78 -11.34
N VAL A 78 -6.22 -3.47 -11.59
CA VAL A 78 -5.95 -2.47 -10.55
C VAL A 78 -7.25 -1.80 -10.14
N ALA A 79 -7.56 -1.86 -8.85
CA ALA A 79 -8.62 -1.06 -8.26
C ALA A 79 -8.06 0.32 -7.87
N ILE A 80 -8.56 1.37 -8.50
CA ILE A 80 -8.14 2.75 -8.27
C ILE A 80 -9.17 3.42 -7.38
N LEU A 81 -8.77 3.73 -6.16
CA LEU A 81 -9.58 4.38 -5.14
C LEU A 81 -9.04 5.79 -4.91
N ALA A 82 -9.85 6.80 -5.20
CA ALA A 82 -9.47 8.20 -5.06
C ALA A 82 -10.35 8.93 -4.03
N PHE A 83 -9.74 9.67 -3.11
CA PHE A 83 -10.48 10.65 -2.30
C PHE A 83 -11.01 11.77 -3.20
N ASN A 84 -12.29 12.10 -3.08
CA ASN A 84 -12.97 13.00 -4.01
C ASN A 84 -13.73 14.12 -3.29
N ASP A 85 -13.00 14.95 -2.54
CA ASP A 85 -13.50 16.20 -1.98
C ASP A 85 -12.46 17.33 -2.09
N PRO A 86 -12.06 17.71 -3.32
CA PRO A 86 -10.89 18.57 -3.55
C PRO A 86 -11.07 19.98 -2.97
N GLU A 87 -12.29 20.46 -2.80
CA GLU A 87 -12.61 21.78 -2.24
C GLU A 87 -12.13 21.93 -0.79
N VAL A 88 -12.21 20.85 -0.01
CA VAL A 88 -11.75 20.78 1.39
C VAL A 88 -10.48 19.94 1.52
N LEU A 89 -9.67 19.84 0.45
CA LEU A 89 -8.42 19.08 0.43
C LEU A 89 -8.58 17.61 0.80
N ASN A 90 -9.68 16.99 0.37
CA ASN A 90 -10.00 15.59 0.65
C ASN A 90 -10.06 15.28 2.15
N ALA A 91 -10.57 16.21 2.96
CA ALA A 91 -10.85 15.98 4.37
C ALA A 91 -11.99 14.95 4.54
N ILE A 92 -11.79 13.97 5.42
CA ILE A 92 -12.67 12.82 5.63
C ILE A 92 -13.86 13.22 6.50
N GLY A 93 -15.00 13.45 5.85
CA GLY A 93 -16.33 13.58 6.47
C GLY A 93 -17.07 12.25 6.57
N HIS A 94 -18.32 12.28 7.00
CA HIS A 94 -19.17 11.12 7.21
C HIS A 94 -19.48 10.38 5.91
N ARG A 95 -19.91 11.11 4.87
CA ARG A 95 -20.17 10.55 3.54
C ARG A 95 -18.95 9.87 2.93
N MET A 96 -17.78 10.48 3.06
CA MET A 96 -16.53 9.88 2.58
C MET A 96 -16.22 8.56 3.27
N ARG A 97 -16.55 8.42 4.57
CA ARG A 97 -16.38 7.16 5.32
C ARG A 97 -17.31 6.05 4.81
N GLU A 98 -18.56 6.39 4.53
CA GLU A 98 -19.55 5.49 3.94
C GLU A 98 -19.07 5.00 2.57
N ASP A 99 -18.71 5.95 1.69
CA ASP A 99 -18.27 5.64 0.33
C ASP A 99 -16.96 4.83 0.31
N PHE A 100 -16.03 5.13 1.22
CA PHE A 100 -14.78 4.38 1.34
C PHE A 100 -15.07 2.93 1.74
N SER A 101 -15.94 2.73 2.73
CA SER A 101 -16.29 1.39 3.20
C SER A 101 -16.95 0.57 2.09
N ALA A 102 -17.91 1.18 1.38
CA ALA A 102 -18.55 0.55 0.23
C ALA A 102 -17.57 0.27 -0.92
N ALA A 103 -16.60 1.15 -1.16
CA ALA A 103 -15.57 0.93 -2.16
C ALA A 103 -14.67 -0.26 -1.79
N LEU A 104 -14.23 -0.38 -0.53
CA LEU A 104 -13.46 -1.54 -0.08
C LEU A 104 -14.23 -2.85 -0.22
N ASP A 105 -15.52 -2.86 0.15
CA ASP A 105 -16.39 -4.05 -0.03
C ASP A 105 -16.42 -4.50 -1.50
N ARG A 106 -16.53 -3.55 -2.43
CA ARG A 106 -16.52 -3.82 -3.87
C ARG A 106 -15.18 -4.32 -4.36
N ILE A 107 -14.07 -3.80 -3.85
CA ILE A 107 -12.73 -4.24 -4.21
C ILE A 107 -12.51 -5.68 -3.74
N GLU A 108 -12.88 -6.00 -2.50
CA GLU A 108 -12.74 -7.35 -1.93
C GLU A 108 -13.59 -8.40 -2.66
N ALA A 109 -14.74 -8.00 -3.19
CA ALA A 109 -15.59 -8.86 -4.02
C ALA A 109 -15.11 -8.97 -5.49
N SER A 110 -14.08 -8.23 -5.89
CA SER A 110 -13.58 -8.18 -7.27
C SER A 110 -12.39 -9.10 -7.52
N ALA A 111 -11.97 -9.20 -8.78
CA ALA A 111 -10.73 -9.88 -9.19
C ALA A 111 -9.50 -8.94 -9.21
N ALA A 112 -9.58 -7.78 -8.54
CA ALA A 112 -8.45 -6.87 -8.45
C ALA A 112 -7.25 -7.57 -7.81
N ARG A 113 -6.05 -7.21 -8.27
CA ARG A 113 -4.76 -7.75 -7.82
C ARG A 113 -3.92 -6.71 -7.09
N CYS A 114 -4.37 -5.46 -7.07
CA CYS A 114 -3.71 -4.33 -6.43
C CYS A 114 -4.74 -3.23 -6.16
N ILE A 115 -4.57 -2.51 -5.06
CA ILE A 115 -5.29 -1.27 -4.76
C ILE A 115 -4.33 -0.11 -4.97
N LEU A 116 -4.75 0.89 -5.73
CA LEU A 116 -4.09 2.19 -5.84
C LEU A 116 -4.92 3.23 -5.10
N LEU A 117 -4.40 3.76 -4.00
CA LEU A 117 -5.02 4.82 -3.21
C LEU A 117 -4.39 6.17 -3.60
N THR A 118 -5.21 7.16 -3.96
CA THR A 118 -4.77 8.53 -4.33
C THR A 118 -5.80 9.57 -3.89
N GLY A 119 -5.51 10.86 -4.03
CA GLY A 119 -6.51 11.93 -3.93
C GLY A 119 -6.77 12.62 -5.28
N ASN A 120 -7.99 13.07 -5.51
CA ASN A 120 -8.33 13.96 -6.61
C ASN A 120 -7.95 15.40 -6.27
N GLY A 121 -7.54 16.17 -7.28
CA GLY A 121 -7.13 17.56 -7.12
C GLY A 121 -5.72 17.73 -6.54
N ARG A 122 -5.51 18.79 -5.76
CA ARG A 122 -4.17 19.23 -5.31
C ARG A 122 -3.65 18.58 -4.03
N ALA A 123 -4.45 17.73 -3.38
CA ALA A 123 -4.09 17.08 -2.13
C ALA A 123 -4.39 15.59 -2.19
N PHE A 124 -3.68 14.82 -1.38
CA PHE A 124 -4.01 13.43 -1.14
C PHE A 124 -5.19 13.35 -0.17
N CYS A 125 -4.99 13.79 1.09
CA CYS A 125 -6.01 13.84 2.13
C CYS A 125 -5.53 14.71 3.31
N ALA A 126 -6.28 15.76 3.65
CA ALA A 126 -5.96 16.66 4.77
C ALA A 126 -6.28 16.07 6.16
N GLY A 127 -6.90 14.90 6.23
CA GLY A 127 -7.25 14.22 7.48
C GLY A 127 -8.73 14.34 7.83
N ALA A 128 -9.07 14.41 9.11
CA ALA A 128 -10.46 14.40 9.55
C ALA A 128 -11.15 15.74 9.24
N ASN A 129 -12.36 15.71 8.69
CA ASN A 129 -13.15 16.91 8.51
C ASN A 129 -13.87 17.29 9.81
N LEU A 130 -13.37 18.32 10.50
CA LEU A 130 -13.95 18.80 11.75
C LEU A 130 -15.20 19.67 11.53
N ASN A 131 -15.39 20.20 10.32
CA ASN A 131 -16.50 21.06 9.91
C ASN A 131 -17.48 20.30 9.00
N ASP A 132 -17.59 18.98 9.19
CA ASP A 132 -18.42 18.10 8.39
C ASP A 132 -19.91 18.37 8.62
N PRO A 133 -20.67 18.85 7.60
CA PRO A 133 -22.08 19.16 7.74
C PRO A 133 -22.96 17.91 7.91
N ASP A 134 -22.48 16.75 7.47
CA ASP A 134 -23.19 15.47 7.56
C ASP A 134 -22.85 14.70 8.84
N ARG A 135 -22.12 15.33 9.78
CA ARG A 135 -21.72 14.66 11.02
C ARG A 135 -22.96 14.36 11.87
N PRO A 136 -23.19 13.09 12.26
CA PRO A 136 -24.30 12.77 13.13
C PRO A 136 -24.15 13.47 14.49
N PRO A 137 -25.26 13.89 15.13
CA PRO A 137 -25.22 14.45 16.48
C PRO A 137 -24.53 13.50 17.45
N ARG A 138 -23.67 14.04 18.31
CA ARG A 138 -23.08 13.24 19.40
C ARG A 138 -24.12 13.02 20.49
N ASP A 139 -24.35 11.76 20.84
CA ASP A 139 -25.06 11.41 22.07
C ASP A 139 -24.09 11.58 23.24
N ARG A 140 -24.17 12.74 23.88
CA ARG A 140 -23.28 13.09 24.99
C ARG A 140 -23.47 12.19 26.21
N GLU A 141 -24.66 11.62 26.39
CA GLU A 141 -24.92 10.73 27.51
C GLU A 141 -24.28 9.36 27.27
N ALA A 142 -24.43 8.81 26.06
CA ALA A 142 -23.74 7.59 25.67
C ALA A 142 -22.22 7.77 25.62
N GLU A 143 -21.72 8.95 25.20
CA GLU A 143 -20.30 9.28 25.25
C GLU A 143 -19.78 9.34 26.69
N ALA A 144 -20.53 9.96 27.61
CA ALA A 144 -20.17 10.01 29.04
C ALA A 144 -20.18 8.62 29.70
N ARG A 145 -21.03 7.70 29.23
CA ARG A 145 -21.05 6.30 29.67
C ARG A 145 -19.99 5.42 28.98
N GLY A 146 -19.24 5.94 28.02
CA GLY A 146 -18.25 5.18 27.24
C GLY A 146 -18.87 4.17 26.26
N GLU A 147 -20.15 4.33 25.94
CA GLU A 147 -20.91 3.44 25.05
C GLU A 147 -20.75 3.82 23.56
N GLN A 148 -20.33 5.06 23.28
CA GLN A 148 -19.97 5.51 21.94
C GLN A 148 -18.46 5.39 21.70
N LYS A 149 -18.09 4.64 20.66
CA LYS A 149 -16.71 4.64 20.16
C LYS A 149 -16.39 5.98 19.50
N SER A 150 -15.18 6.46 19.70
CA SER A 150 -14.66 7.61 18.97
C SER A 150 -14.60 7.33 17.46
N ASP A 151 -14.55 8.38 16.62
CA ASP A 151 -14.32 8.21 15.17
C ASP A 151 -13.03 7.39 14.90
N LEU A 152 -12.04 7.52 15.79
CA LEU A 152 -10.78 6.79 15.74
C LEU A 152 -10.97 5.28 15.92
N GLU A 153 -11.65 4.88 16.98
CA GLU A 153 -11.88 3.47 17.31
C GLU A 153 -12.99 2.83 16.47
N GLY A 154 -13.98 3.63 16.08
CA GLY A 154 -15.17 3.17 15.37
C GLY A 154 -14.95 2.99 13.87
N TRP A 155 -14.11 3.83 13.25
CA TRP A 155 -13.95 3.80 11.80
C TRP A 155 -12.49 3.88 11.33
N TYR A 156 -11.68 4.82 11.83
CA TYR A 156 -10.33 5.01 11.30
C TYR A 156 -9.42 3.80 11.55
N ASN A 157 -9.33 3.30 12.79
CA ASN A 157 -8.48 2.15 13.11
C ASN A 157 -8.92 0.88 12.37
N PRO A 158 -10.22 0.48 12.39
CA PRO A 158 -10.67 -0.67 11.62
C PRO A 158 -10.40 -0.55 10.12
N THR A 159 -10.57 0.63 9.53
CA THR A 159 -10.32 0.83 8.09
C THR A 159 -8.83 0.73 7.77
N LEU A 160 -7.96 1.30 8.61
CA LEU A 160 -6.51 1.18 8.44
C LEU A 160 -6.03 -0.26 8.63
N GLU A 161 -6.61 -0.99 9.58
CA GLU A 161 -6.35 -2.43 9.77
C GLU A 161 -6.80 -3.24 8.56
N ARG A 162 -7.98 -2.94 8.01
CA ARG A 162 -8.52 -3.56 6.80
C ARG A 162 -7.61 -3.36 5.59
N LEU A 163 -7.08 -2.14 5.40
CA LEU A 163 -6.10 -1.85 4.35
C LEU A 163 -4.80 -2.64 4.54
N ARG A 164 -4.27 -2.69 5.77
CA ARG A 164 -3.05 -3.44 6.09
C ARG A 164 -3.22 -4.96 5.98
N ALA A 165 -4.42 -5.46 6.23
CA ALA A 165 -4.77 -6.87 6.14
C ALA A 165 -5.31 -7.27 4.75
N SER A 166 -5.26 -6.35 3.78
CA SER A 166 -5.78 -6.62 2.44
C SER A 166 -5.09 -7.83 1.81
N ALA A 167 -5.86 -8.67 1.11
CA ALA A 167 -5.35 -9.84 0.41
C ALA A 167 -4.49 -9.47 -0.82
N VAL A 168 -4.52 -8.21 -1.24
CA VAL A 168 -3.79 -7.68 -2.39
C VAL A 168 -2.93 -6.48 -1.96
N PRO A 169 -1.78 -6.24 -2.62
CA PRO A 169 -0.94 -5.09 -2.30
C PRO A 169 -1.69 -3.76 -2.42
N VAL A 170 -1.45 -2.87 -1.47
CA VAL A 170 -1.92 -1.49 -1.46
C VAL A 170 -0.77 -0.56 -1.80
N VAL A 171 -0.98 0.27 -2.82
CA VAL A 171 -0.05 1.32 -3.25
C VAL A 171 -0.69 2.67 -2.98
N SER A 172 -0.02 3.52 -2.21
CA SER A 172 -0.42 4.93 -2.05
C SER A 172 0.37 5.81 -3.03
N ALA A 173 -0.35 6.50 -3.91
CA ALA A 173 0.16 7.59 -4.73
C ALA A 173 -0.22 8.92 -4.08
N VAL A 174 0.70 9.48 -3.30
CA VAL A 174 0.52 10.73 -2.56
C VAL A 174 0.79 11.90 -3.51
N ASN A 175 -0.27 12.34 -4.20
CA ASN A 175 -0.24 13.40 -5.22
C ASN A 175 -0.12 14.82 -4.65
N GLY A 176 -0.22 15.00 -3.33
CA GLY A 176 -0.15 16.30 -2.68
C GLY A 176 -0.26 16.17 -1.17
N ALA A 177 -0.75 17.23 -0.49
CA ALA A 177 -0.81 17.28 0.97
C ALA A 177 -1.49 16.04 1.59
N ALA A 178 -0.78 15.40 2.52
CA ALA A 178 -1.26 14.31 3.37
C ALA A 178 -1.02 14.69 4.83
N ALA A 179 -2.08 14.89 5.61
CA ALA A 179 -1.98 15.39 6.98
C ALA A 179 -2.89 14.61 7.95
N GLY A 180 -2.50 14.57 9.23
CA GLY A 180 -3.25 13.88 10.27
C GLY A 180 -3.56 12.42 9.89
N ILE A 181 -4.84 12.05 9.97
CA ILE A 181 -5.28 10.70 9.59
C ILE A 181 -5.10 10.41 8.09
N GLY A 182 -5.06 11.44 7.24
CA GLY A 182 -4.73 11.30 5.81
C GLY A 182 -3.31 10.77 5.60
N MET A 183 -2.36 11.19 6.44
CA MET A 183 -1.02 10.59 6.46
C MET A 183 -1.07 9.13 6.94
N SER A 184 -1.91 8.79 7.93
CA SER A 184 -2.09 7.40 8.36
C SER A 184 -2.57 6.49 7.23
N PHE A 185 -3.48 6.96 6.36
CA PHE A 185 -3.91 6.22 5.17
C PHE A 185 -2.75 6.01 4.20
N ALA A 186 -1.97 7.04 3.88
CA ALA A 186 -0.78 6.90 3.05
C ALA A 186 0.20 5.87 3.65
N LEU A 187 0.44 5.93 4.96
CA LEU A 187 1.36 5.05 5.68
C LEU A 187 0.84 3.62 5.88
N SER A 188 -0.46 3.38 5.69
CA SER A 188 -1.04 2.03 5.77
C SER A 188 -0.72 1.16 4.55
N ALA A 189 -0.30 1.77 3.44
CA ALA A 189 0.03 1.07 2.22
C ALA A 189 1.41 0.38 2.27
N ASP A 190 1.52 -0.72 1.52
CA ASP A 190 2.76 -1.49 1.34
C ASP A 190 3.82 -0.68 0.60
N ILE A 191 3.40 0.03 -0.44
CA ILE A 191 4.26 0.89 -1.25
C ILE A 191 3.70 2.31 -1.23
N ARG A 192 4.59 3.28 -1.08
CA ARG A 192 4.25 4.71 -1.02
C ARG A 192 5.11 5.48 -1.99
N ILE A 193 4.46 6.23 -2.86
CA ILE A 193 5.12 7.12 -3.82
C ILE A 193 4.56 8.52 -3.57
N ALA A 194 5.42 9.48 -3.30
CA ALA A 194 5.04 10.86 -3.07
C ALA A 194 5.51 11.76 -4.22
N ALA A 195 4.65 12.69 -4.62
CA ALA A 195 5.02 13.79 -5.48
C ALA A 195 5.95 14.77 -4.72
N GLN A 196 6.68 15.58 -5.51
CA GLN A 196 7.60 16.62 -5.01
C GLN A 196 6.85 17.78 -4.35
#